data_AF-A0A1R1Z1K6-F1
#
_entry.id   AF-A0A1R1Z1K6-F1
#
_cell.length_a   1.000
_cell.length_b   1.000
_cell.length_c   1.000
_cell.angle_alpha   90.00
_cell.angle_beta   90.00
_cell.angle_gamma   90.00
#
_symmetry.space_group_name_H-M   'P 1'
#
loop_
_entity.id
_entity.type
_entity.pdbx_description
1 polymer ?
#
loop_
_entity_poly.entity_id
_entity_poly.type
_entity_poly.pdbx_seq_one_letter_code
_entity_poly.pdbx_strand_id
1 'polypeptide(L)'
;MIVALLLAAAAERSLSTGTFGEPGGSLMIAVNGEAGRFSGYYDGGRCRFALRGSLVPISVERFAVYPEGYEAEGWVPDHPERVFPVTLYSQVPNGYRQQITLEPGGSGTRPPGCPSRFTLDRAGSNADLLTDVRVVKPGPIRVYDFRIRGKRGIVVRALRRPPRPWSGVWISRTFSPAYRPAGYLYANWYVDGAPKAAYVRPRSLFPVPPEDQE
;
A
#
# COMPACT_ATOMS: atom_id res chain seq x y z
N MET A 1 -4.34 -46.90 -14.78
CA MET A 1 -3.39 -45.78 -14.97
C MET A 1 -3.98 -44.57 -14.26
N ILE A 2 -3.52 -44.28 -13.04
CA ILE A 2 -4.05 -43.18 -12.21
C ILE A 2 -3.26 -41.93 -12.60
N VAL A 3 -3.92 -40.97 -13.24
CA VAL A 3 -3.36 -39.64 -13.49
C VAL A 3 -3.42 -38.88 -12.17
N ALA A 4 -2.27 -38.67 -11.55
CA ALA A 4 -2.13 -37.80 -10.40
C ALA A 4 -2.32 -36.35 -10.85
N LEU A 5 -3.53 -35.80 -10.68
CA LEU A 5 -3.73 -34.36 -10.66
C LEU A 5 -3.11 -33.84 -9.35
N LEU A 6 -1.91 -33.29 -9.44
CA LEU A 6 -1.38 -32.37 -8.45
C LEU A 6 -2.24 -31.10 -8.50
N LEU A 7 -3.32 -31.09 -7.74
CA LEU A 7 -3.96 -29.86 -7.30
C LEU A 7 -2.95 -29.14 -6.41
N ALA A 8 -2.19 -28.22 -7.00
CA ALA A 8 -1.60 -27.13 -6.23
C ALA A 8 -2.79 -26.38 -5.63
N ALA A 9 -3.17 -26.73 -4.40
CA ALA A 9 -3.99 -25.88 -3.58
C ALA A 9 -3.32 -24.50 -3.64
N ALA A 10 -4.02 -23.52 -4.23
CA ALA A 10 -3.57 -22.15 -4.16
C ALA A 10 -3.40 -21.86 -2.67
N ALA A 11 -2.17 -21.82 -2.19
CA ALA A 11 -1.89 -21.45 -0.82
C ALA A 11 -2.64 -20.14 -0.61
N GLU A 12 -3.60 -20.14 0.32
CA GLU A 12 -4.32 -18.92 0.66
C GLU A 12 -3.25 -17.90 1.01
N ARG A 13 -3.08 -16.90 0.13
CA ARG A 13 -2.06 -15.87 0.31
C ARG A 13 -2.32 -15.25 1.67
N SER A 14 -1.37 -15.41 2.59
CA SER A 14 -1.64 -15.05 3.98
C SER A 14 -1.56 -13.54 4.20
N LEU A 15 -0.75 -12.84 3.39
CA LEU A 15 -0.73 -11.37 3.38
C LEU A 15 -2.10 -10.84 2.99
N SER A 16 -2.67 -10.01 3.86
CA SER A 16 -3.97 -9.40 3.68
C SER A 16 -3.87 -7.89 3.61
N THR A 17 -4.77 -7.29 2.84
CA THR A 17 -4.98 -5.85 2.89
C THR A 17 -5.35 -5.43 4.32
N GLY A 18 -4.76 -4.34 4.80
CA GLY A 18 -4.80 -4.00 6.22
C GLY A 18 -4.27 -2.61 6.53
N THR A 19 -4.76 -2.04 7.64
CA THR A 19 -4.05 -1.00 8.37
C THR A 19 -3.50 -1.63 9.64
N PHE A 20 -2.25 -1.32 9.99
CA PHE A 20 -1.55 -1.83 11.16
C PHE A 20 -0.91 -0.67 11.92
N GLY A 21 -0.81 -0.78 13.24
CA GLY A 21 -0.24 0.21 14.14
C GLY A 21 -1.22 1.30 14.57
N GLU A 22 -0.75 2.18 15.44
CA GLU A 22 -1.53 3.24 16.08
C GLU A 22 -1.22 4.62 15.49
N PRO A 23 -2.01 5.67 15.81
CA PRO A 23 -1.66 7.04 15.46
C PRO A 23 -0.24 7.41 15.93
N GLY A 24 0.66 7.70 14.97
CA GLY A 24 2.08 7.96 15.22
C GLY A 24 3.04 6.86 14.75
N GLY A 25 2.50 5.73 14.28
CA GLY A 25 3.26 4.61 13.72
C GLY A 25 2.34 3.64 12.99
N SER A 26 1.85 4.03 11.82
CA SER A 26 0.85 3.25 11.08
C SER A 26 1.36 2.79 9.72
N LEU A 27 1.09 1.52 9.38
CA LEU A 27 1.30 0.93 8.07
C LEU A 27 -0.06 0.70 7.40
N MET A 28 -0.16 1.04 6.12
CA MET A 28 -1.23 0.55 5.26
C MET A 28 -0.64 -0.38 4.20
N ILE A 29 -1.28 -1.52 4.00
CA ILE A 29 -0.95 -2.52 2.98
C ILE A 29 -2.17 -2.74 2.10
N ALA A 30 -1.99 -2.72 0.78
CA ALA A 30 -2.94 -3.14 -0.22
C ALA A 30 -2.44 -4.37 -0.97
N VAL A 31 -3.30 -5.39 -1.06
CA VAL A 31 -3.04 -6.63 -1.77
C VAL A 31 -3.88 -6.66 -3.03
N ASN A 32 -3.23 -6.78 -4.19
CA ASN A 32 -3.87 -7.00 -5.47
C ASN A 32 -3.67 -8.45 -5.89
N GLY A 33 -4.66 -9.28 -5.56
CA GLY A 33 -4.61 -10.70 -5.87
C GLY A 33 -4.57 -11.02 -7.37
N GLU A 34 -5.26 -10.21 -8.19
CA GLU A 34 -5.27 -10.40 -9.65
C GLU A 34 -3.91 -10.07 -10.27
N ALA A 35 -3.26 -9.00 -9.81
CA ALA A 35 -1.95 -8.59 -10.30
C ALA A 35 -0.78 -9.33 -9.64
N GLY A 36 -1.05 -10.19 -8.64
CA GLY A 36 0.01 -10.89 -7.91
C GLY A 36 0.97 -9.94 -7.18
N ARG A 37 0.50 -8.78 -6.72
CA ARG A 37 1.33 -7.70 -6.16
C ARG A 37 0.73 -7.10 -4.90
N PHE A 38 1.56 -6.52 -4.06
CA PHE A 38 1.14 -5.67 -2.96
C PHE A 38 1.88 -4.34 -2.97
N SER A 39 1.31 -3.36 -2.29
CA SER A 39 1.90 -2.05 -2.07
C SER A 39 1.56 -1.57 -0.67
N GLY A 40 2.34 -0.63 -0.16
CA GLY A 40 2.08 -0.07 1.15
C GLY A 40 2.78 1.24 1.41
N TYR A 41 2.45 1.83 2.54
CA TYR A 41 3.18 2.98 3.06
C TYR A 41 3.10 3.00 4.58
N TYR A 42 4.26 3.21 5.19
CA TYR A 42 4.45 3.34 6.63
C TYR A 42 4.73 4.80 6.99
N ASP A 43 4.03 5.29 8.01
CA ASP A 43 4.24 6.59 8.64
C ASP A 43 4.42 6.45 10.16
N GLY A 44 5.67 6.50 10.59
CA GLY A 44 6.09 6.59 12.00
C GLY A 44 6.69 7.95 12.35
N GLY A 45 6.26 9.01 11.68
CA GLY A 45 6.78 10.37 11.87
C GLY A 45 8.18 10.55 11.27
N ARG A 46 9.23 10.15 11.98
CA ARG A 46 10.62 10.25 11.47
C ARG A 46 10.96 9.12 10.49
N CYS A 47 10.39 7.94 10.70
CA CYS A 47 10.50 6.81 9.80
C CYS A 47 9.31 6.81 8.84
N ARG A 48 9.54 7.07 7.56
CA ARG A 48 8.49 7.10 6.53
C ARG A 48 8.99 6.44 5.25
N PHE A 49 8.22 5.51 4.72
CA PHE A 49 8.54 4.88 3.45
C PHE A 49 7.33 4.28 2.76
N ALA A 50 7.33 4.33 1.43
CA ALA A 50 6.45 3.53 0.60
C ALA A 50 7.13 2.22 0.24
N LEU A 51 6.34 1.20 -0.11
CA LEU A 51 6.84 -0.11 -0.50
C LEU A 51 5.96 -0.78 -1.54
N ARG A 52 6.55 -1.72 -2.29
CA ARG A 52 5.86 -2.59 -3.24
C ARG A 52 6.55 -3.93 -3.35
N GLY A 53 5.80 -4.99 -3.59
CA GLY A 53 6.37 -6.32 -3.79
C GLY A 53 5.45 -7.25 -4.55
N SER A 54 5.98 -8.41 -4.93
CA SER A 54 5.19 -9.51 -5.48
C SER A 54 4.55 -10.34 -4.37
N LEU A 55 3.37 -10.90 -4.61
CA LEU A 55 2.72 -11.88 -3.73
C LEU A 55 3.34 -13.28 -3.87
N VAL A 56 4.66 -13.34 -3.99
CA VAL A 56 5.45 -14.56 -4.00
C VAL A 56 6.10 -14.66 -2.62
N PRO A 57 5.68 -15.62 -1.78
CA PRO A 57 6.23 -15.76 -0.45
C PRO A 57 7.68 -16.23 -0.50
N ILE A 58 8.49 -15.76 0.43
CA ILE A 58 9.84 -16.23 0.70
C ILE A 58 9.89 -16.99 2.03
N SER A 59 10.84 -17.91 2.15
CA SER A 59 11.21 -18.49 3.44
C SER A 59 12.10 -17.52 4.19
N VAL A 60 11.73 -17.15 5.40
CA VAL A 60 12.58 -16.31 6.26
C VAL A 60 13.54 -17.23 7.01
N GLU A 61 14.61 -17.67 6.35
CA GLU A 61 15.57 -18.68 6.85
C GLU A 61 16.14 -18.35 8.25
N ARG A 62 16.21 -17.06 8.59
CA ARG A 62 16.71 -16.59 9.89
C ARG A 62 15.78 -16.96 11.07
N PHE A 63 14.52 -17.31 10.80
CA PHE A 63 13.55 -17.72 11.80
C PHE A 63 12.87 -19.01 11.36
N ALA A 64 13.41 -20.16 11.76
CA ALA A 64 12.84 -21.50 11.54
C ALA A 64 11.39 -21.70 12.04
N VAL A 65 10.78 -20.67 12.63
CA VAL A 65 9.44 -20.63 13.24
C VAL A 65 8.43 -19.84 12.39
N TYR A 66 8.87 -19.00 11.44
CA TYR A 66 7.98 -18.17 10.62
C TYR A 66 7.93 -18.68 9.18
N PRO A 67 6.84 -19.36 8.76
CA PRO A 67 6.81 -20.11 7.50
C PRO A 67 6.76 -19.22 6.26
N GLU A 68 6.48 -17.91 6.42
CA GLU A 68 6.16 -17.03 5.30
C GLU A 68 6.62 -15.59 5.57
N GLY A 69 7.35 -15.03 4.61
CA GLY A 69 7.64 -13.61 4.49
C GLY A 69 7.46 -13.13 3.06
N TYR A 70 7.60 -11.83 2.85
CA TYR A 70 7.59 -11.20 1.53
C TYR A 70 8.74 -10.21 1.45
N GLU A 71 9.36 -10.15 0.28
CA GLU A 71 10.28 -9.07 -0.05
C GLU A 71 9.56 -7.99 -0.83
N ALA A 72 9.91 -6.75 -0.50
CA ALA A 72 9.46 -5.57 -1.18
C ALA A 72 10.65 -4.66 -1.46
N GLU A 73 10.50 -3.86 -2.50
CA GLU A 73 11.28 -2.65 -2.66
C GLU A 73 10.59 -1.52 -1.92
N GLY A 74 11.34 -0.82 -1.07
CA GLY A 74 10.91 0.37 -0.36
C GLY A 74 11.65 1.61 -0.85
N TRP A 75 11.01 2.78 -0.70
CA TRP A 75 11.63 4.07 -0.96
C TRP A 75 11.08 5.14 -0.02
N VAL A 76 11.88 6.18 0.23
CA VAL A 76 11.41 7.36 0.96
C VAL A 76 10.62 8.22 -0.03
N PRO A 77 9.37 8.62 0.25
CA PRO A 77 8.57 9.36 -0.73
C PRO A 77 9.23 10.65 -1.22
N ASP A 78 9.88 11.37 -0.30
CA ASP A 78 10.61 12.61 -0.60
C ASP A 78 11.92 12.37 -1.42
N HIS A 79 12.40 11.12 -1.48
CA HIS A 79 13.60 10.67 -2.18
C HIS A 79 13.35 9.34 -2.90
N PRO A 80 12.47 9.32 -3.92
CA PRO A 80 12.03 8.10 -4.60
C PRO A 80 13.14 7.39 -5.37
N GLU A 81 14.26 8.07 -5.63
CA GLU A 81 15.49 7.50 -6.18
C GLU A 81 16.25 6.62 -5.18
N ARG A 82 15.96 6.74 -3.87
CA ARG A 82 16.64 5.98 -2.81
C ARG A 82 15.82 4.75 -2.46
N VAL A 83 16.08 3.67 -3.19
CA VAL A 83 15.45 2.37 -2.97
C VAL A 83 16.22 1.53 -1.95
N PHE A 84 15.50 0.68 -1.24
CA PHE A 84 16.05 -0.26 -0.26
C PHE A 84 15.15 -1.49 -0.12
N PRO A 85 15.69 -2.66 0.24
CA PRO A 85 14.86 -3.85 0.47
C PRO A 85 14.03 -3.69 1.75
N VAL A 86 12.83 -4.24 1.76
CA VAL A 86 11.96 -4.34 2.93
C VAL A 86 11.50 -5.79 3.03
N THR A 87 11.73 -6.42 4.18
CA THR A 87 11.16 -7.74 4.47
C THR A 87 9.92 -7.56 5.33
N LEU A 88 8.83 -8.23 4.94
CA LEU A 88 7.56 -8.26 5.66
C LEU A 88 7.25 -9.68 6.09
N TYR A 89 7.01 -9.91 7.39
CA TYR A 89 6.64 -11.24 7.89
C TYR A 89 5.70 -11.12 9.09
N SER A 90 5.14 -12.24 9.54
CA SER A 90 4.40 -12.29 10.80
C SER A 90 5.09 -13.21 11.80
N GLN A 91 4.96 -12.89 13.08
CA GLN A 91 5.52 -13.65 14.19
C GLN A 91 4.50 -14.57 14.91
N VAL A 92 3.23 -14.54 14.51
CA VAL A 92 2.12 -15.24 15.20
C VAL A 92 1.22 -16.03 14.24
N PRO A 93 0.41 -16.99 14.75
CA PRO A 93 -0.57 -17.73 13.95
C PRO A 93 -1.62 -16.82 13.27
N ASN A 94 -2.09 -17.17 12.07
CA ASN A 94 -2.93 -16.30 11.23
C ASN A 94 -2.32 -14.91 10.99
N GLY A 95 -1.00 -14.90 10.90
CA GLY A 95 -0.15 -13.76 11.17
C GLY A 95 -0.59 -12.40 10.66
N TYR A 96 -0.68 -12.23 9.33
CA TYR A 96 -1.04 -10.94 8.73
C TYR A 96 -2.49 -10.50 8.97
N ARG A 97 -3.35 -11.36 9.53
CA ARG A 97 -4.67 -10.94 10.02
C ARG A 97 -4.58 -10.25 11.38
N GLN A 98 -3.48 -10.39 12.11
CA GLN A 98 -3.32 -9.85 13.46
C GLN A 98 -2.17 -8.86 13.58
N GLN A 99 -1.06 -9.10 12.90
CA GLN A 99 0.12 -8.25 12.98
C GLN A 99 1.01 -8.38 11.75
N ILE A 100 1.92 -7.43 11.61
CA ILE A 100 2.95 -7.45 10.58
C ILE A 100 4.25 -6.90 11.14
N THR A 101 5.33 -7.58 10.85
CA THR A 101 6.70 -7.18 11.18
C THR A 101 7.38 -6.67 9.92
N LEU A 102 8.05 -5.53 10.05
CA LEU A 102 8.79 -4.87 8.99
C LEU A 102 10.27 -4.81 9.35
N GLU A 103 11.12 -5.16 8.39
CA GLU A 103 12.57 -4.95 8.44
C GLU A 103 12.98 -4.08 7.23
N PRO A 104 13.00 -2.74 7.36
CA PRO A 104 13.38 -1.87 6.26
C PRO A 104 14.90 -1.71 6.19
N GLY A 105 15.50 -2.30 5.16
CA GLY A 105 16.91 -2.16 4.84
C GLY A 105 17.89 -2.83 5.81
N GLY A 106 19.05 -3.16 5.28
CA GLY A 106 20.18 -3.66 6.07
C GLY A 106 20.97 -2.53 6.74
N SER A 107 22.08 -2.90 7.38
CA SER A 107 23.06 -1.90 7.84
C SER A 107 23.56 -1.10 6.62
N GLY A 108 23.36 0.22 6.64
CA GLY A 108 23.79 1.13 5.55
C GLY A 108 22.73 1.48 4.49
N THR A 109 21.64 0.71 4.37
CA THR A 109 20.55 0.99 3.40
C THR A 109 19.21 1.32 4.06
N ARG A 110 19.15 1.27 5.40
CA ARG A 110 17.95 1.58 6.17
C ARG A 110 17.49 3.03 5.98
N PRO A 111 16.17 3.28 5.88
CA PRO A 111 15.65 4.65 5.76
C PRO A 111 15.91 5.45 7.03
N PRO A 112 16.10 6.78 6.93
CA PRO A 112 16.36 7.64 8.06
C PRO A 112 15.30 7.49 9.15
N GLY A 113 15.74 7.39 10.41
CA GLY A 113 14.85 7.32 11.57
C GLY A 113 14.11 5.99 11.76
N CYS A 114 14.31 5.00 10.87
CA CYS A 114 13.67 3.69 11.02
C CYS A 114 14.43 2.76 11.98
N PRO A 115 13.72 2.00 12.83
CA PRO A 115 14.33 0.88 13.54
C PRO A 115 14.74 -0.23 12.56
N SER A 116 15.66 -1.10 12.98
CA SER A 116 16.04 -2.28 12.18
C SER A 116 14.89 -3.24 11.95
N ARG A 117 13.97 -3.31 12.90
CA ARG A 117 12.80 -4.17 12.89
C ARG A 117 11.75 -3.60 13.82
N PHE A 118 10.48 -3.72 13.44
CA PHE A 118 9.36 -3.40 14.30
C PHE A 118 8.11 -4.17 13.89
N THR A 119 7.23 -4.45 14.86
CA THR A 119 5.97 -5.18 14.67
C THR A 119 4.81 -4.23 14.94
N LEU A 120 3.78 -4.33 14.14
CA LEU A 120 2.56 -3.53 14.21
C LEU A 120 1.34 -4.44 14.27
N ASP A 121 0.46 -4.20 15.23
CA ASP A 121 -0.81 -4.92 15.35
C ASP A 121 -1.86 -4.36 14.39
N ARG A 122 -2.82 -5.16 13.95
CA ARG A 122 -3.86 -4.73 13.02
C ARG A 122 -4.79 -3.70 13.67
N ALA A 123 -4.92 -2.55 13.03
CA ALA A 123 -5.83 -1.48 13.45
C ALA A 123 -7.14 -1.56 12.66
N GLY A 124 -8.10 -2.33 13.19
CA GLY A 124 -9.48 -2.40 12.70
C GLY A 124 -9.74 -3.37 11.53
N SER A 125 -11.02 -3.51 11.17
CA SER A 125 -11.53 -4.47 10.16
C SER A 125 -11.73 -3.87 8.75
N ASN A 126 -11.56 -2.56 8.57
CA ASN A 126 -12.09 -1.83 7.41
C ASN A 126 -11.17 -1.76 6.17
N ALA A 127 -10.24 -2.70 6.00
CA ALA A 127 -9.23 -2.57 4.95
C ALA A 127 -9.49 -3.45 3.71
N ASP A 128 -10.46 -4.35 3.67
CA ASP A 128 -10.49 -5.46 2.70
C ASP A 128 -10.70 -5.10 1.21
N LEU A 129 -10.73 -3.80 0.86
CA LEU A 129 -10.98 -3.30 -0.50
C LEU A 129 -9.83 -2.47 -1.11
N LEU A 130 -8.69 -2.34 -0.42
CA LEU A 130 -7.52 -1.68 -1.02
C LEU A 130 -6.79 -2.64 -1.97
N THR A 131 -6.45 -2.11 -3.12
CA THR A 131 -5.80 -2.81 -4.24
C THR A 131 -4.54 -2.09 -4.72
N ASP A 132 -4.30 -0.87 -4.23
CA ASP A 132 -3.05 -0.14 -4.37
C ASP A 132 -2.91 0.88 -3.22
N VAL A 133 -1.66 1.25 -2.91
CA VAL A 133 -1.31 2.33 -1.99
C VAL A 133 -0.31 3.24 -2.70
N ARG A 134 -0.62 4.54 -2.70
CA ARG A 134 0.23 5.62 -3.21
C ARG A 134 0.17 6.78 -2.24
N VAL A 135 1.17 7.66 -2.29
CA VAL A 135 1.28 8.80 -1.39
C VAL A 135 1.21 10.08 -2.21
N VAL A 136 0.39 11.03 -1.76
CA VAL A 136 0.30 12.37 -2.34
C VAL A 136 1.46 13.24 -1.86
N LYS A 137 2.03 14.03 -2.78
CA LYS A 137 3.11 14.97 -2.48
C LYS A 137 2.67 16.01 -1.42
N PRO A 138 3.59 16.67 -0.72
CA PRO A 138 3.27 17.90 0.01
C PRO A 138 2.92 19.04 -0.96
N GLY A 139 1.99 19.92 -0.58
CA GLY A 139 1.69 21.14 -1.32
C GLY A 139 0.22 21.35 -1.71
N PRO A 140 -0.11 22.39 -2.50
CA PRO A 140 -1.48 22.69 -2.94
C PRO A 140 -1.95 21.68 -4.00
N ILE A 141 -2.30 20.47 -3.54
CA ILE A 141 -2.83 19.43 -4.40
C ILE A 141 -4.32 19.60 -4.55
N ARG A 142 -4.71 19.80 -5.80
CA ARG A 142 -6.11 19.81 -6.21
C ARG A 142 -6.58 18.37 -6.36
N VAL A 143 -7.64 18.02 -5.65
CA VAL A 143 -8.44 16.83 -5.93
C VAL A 143 -9.73 17.27 -6.61
N TYR A 144 -10.32 16.41 -7.42
CA TYR A 144 -11.37 16.79 -8.36
C TYR A 144 -12.59 15.90 -8.21
N ASP A 145 -13.76 16.51 -8.12
CA ASP A 145 -15.04 15.82 -8.29
C ASP A 145 -15.39 15.78 -9.77
N PHE A 146 -15.89 14.64 -10.24
CA PHE A 146 -16.40 14.50 -11.59
C PHE A 146 -17.90 14.18 -11.57
N ARG A 147 -18.68 14.82 -12.46
CA ARG A 147 -20.04 14.40 -12.82
C ARG A 147 -19.98 13.77 -14.18
N ILE A 148 -20.71 12.68 -14.32
CA ILE A 148 -20.89 12.00 -15.60
C ILE A 148 -22.07 12.69 -16.30
N ARG A 149 -21.83 13.19 -17.52
CA ARG A 149 -22.90 13.57 -18.46
C ARG A 149 -22.70 12.76 -19.74
N GLY A 150 -23.53 11.72 -19.93
CA GLY A 150 -23.37 10.77 -21.02
C GLY A 150 -22.04 10.00 -20.92
N LYS A 151 -21.24 9.94 -22.00
CA LYS A 151 -19.94 9.26 -22.03
C LYS A 151 -18.74 10.12 -21.57
N ARG A 152 -18.97 11.36 -21.13
CA ARG A 152 -17.90 12.29 -20.74
C ARG A 152 -18.00 12.63 -19.25
N GLY A 153 -16.89 12.45 -18.53
CA GLY A 153 -16.70 13.01 -17.19
C GLY A 153 -16.32 14.48 -17.28
N ILE A 154 -17.07 15.34 -16.57
CA ILE A 154 -16.77 16.77 -16.45
C ILE A 154 -16.25 17.02 -15.04
N VAL A 155 -15.16 17.77 -14.91
CA VAL A 155 -14.68 18.27 -13.61
C VAL A 155 -15.71 19.26 -13.07
N VAL A 156 -16.30 18.95 -11.93
CA VAL A 156 -17.38 19.75 -11.31
C VAL A 156 -16.83 20.67 -10.25
N ARG A 157 -15.81 20.21 -9.52
CA ARG A 157 -15.22 20.94 -8.41
C ARG A 157 -13.78 20.51 -8.21
N ALA A 158 -12.90 21.48 -7.96
CA ALA A 158 -11.58 21.21 -7.44
C ALA A 158 -11.57 21.50 -5.93
N LEU A 159 -11.42 20.47 -5.11
CA LEU A 159 -11.06 20.64 -3.70
C LEU A 159 -9.56 20.99 -3.65
N ARG A 160 -9.18 22.05 -2.93
CA ARG A 160 -7.83 22.64 -2.98
C ARG A 160 -6.77 21.89 -2.17
N ARG A 161 -7.18 21.05 -1.22
CA ARG A 161 -6.28 20.25 -0.41
C ARG A 161 -6.95 18.90 -0.17
N PRO A 162 -6.23 17.78 -0.32
CA PRO A 162 -6.71 16.54 0.26
C PRO A 162 -6.88 16.73 1.78
N PRO A 163 -7.88 16.10 2.41
CA PRO A 163 -7.97 16.07 3.86
C PRO A 163 -6.71 15.43 4.44
N ARG A 164 -6.33 15.81 5.67
CA ARG A 164 -5.25 15.13 6.39
C ARG A 164 -5.80 13.80 6.89
N PRO A 165 -5.35 12.63 6.40
CA PRO A 165 -5.86 11.36 6.88
C PRO A 165 -4.94 10.74 7.94
N TRP A 166 -3.98 11.54 8.45
CA TRP A 166 -2.67 11.13 9.02
C TRP A 166 -1.55 10.85 7.98
N SER A 167 -1.65 11.60 6.86
CA SER A 167 -0.56 12.19 6.04
C SER A 167 -0.17 11.61 4.67
N GLY A 168 -0.91 10.64 4.13
CA GLY A 168 -0.90 10.29 2.70
C GLY A 168 -2.32 10.14 2.15
N VAL A 169 -2.59 10.56 0.90
CA VAL A 169 -3.84 10.19 0.22
C VAL A 169 -3.66 8.84 -0.43
N TRP A 170 -4.48 7.90 -0.01
CA TRP A 170 -4.45 6.51 -0.45
C TRP A 170 -5.22 6.35 -1.76
N ILE A 171 -4.72 5.48 -2.64
CA ILE A 171 -5.40 5.16 -3.90
C ILE A 171 -5.88 3.72 -3.80
N SER A 172 -6.99 3.50 -3.10
CA SER A 172 -7.71 2.26 -3.34
C SER A 172 -8.28 2.32 -4.75
N ARG A 173 -7.88 1.38 -5.59
CA ARG A 173 -8.69 0.99 -6.75
C ARG A 173 -9.90 0.25 -6.17
N THR A 174 -10.81 0.94 -5.48
CA THR A 174 -12.10 0.36 -5.11
C THR A 174 -12.78 -0.08 -6.39
N PHE A 175 -13.40 -1.25 -6.35
CA PHE A 175 -14.24 -1.79 -7.39
C PHE A 175 -15.09 -0.65 -8.01
N SER A 176 -14.69 -0.27 -9.23
CA SER A 176 -15.33 0.75 -10.06
C SER A 176 -15.30 2.20 -9.56
N PRO A 177 -14.64 3.09 -10.31
CA PRO A 177 -15.41 4.04 -11.08
C PRO A 177 -15.70 3.35 -12.40
N ALA A 178 -16.97 3.20 -12.79
CA ALA A 178 -17.35 2.73 -14.13
C ALA A 178 -16.72 3.57 -15.26
N TYR A 179 -15.97 4.62 -14.92
CA TYR A 179 -15.29 5.54 -15.81
C TYR A 179 -13.97 6.06 -15.20
N ARG A 180 -12.84 5.86 -15.88
CA ARG A 180 -11.56 6.53 -15.56
C ARG A 180 -11.27 7.61 -16.59
N PRO A 181 -11.45 8.90 -16.24
CA PRO A 181 -10.98 9.97 -17.11
C PRO A 181 -9.48 9.81 -17.34
N ALA A 182 -9.04 9.88 -18.60
CA ALA A 182 -7.63 9.83 -18.94
C ALA A 182 -6.84 10.89 -18.15
N GLY A 183 -5.70 10.50 -17.57
CA GLY A 183 -4.83 11.39 -16.80
C GLY A 183 -5.28 11.66 -15.35
N TYR A 184 -6.25 10.91 -14.83
CA TYR A 184 -6.70 10.98 -13.44
C TYR A 184 -6.75 9.59 -12.79
N LEU A 185 -6.43 9.56 -11.49
CA LEU A 185 -6.56 8.40 -10.64
C LEU A 185 -7.67 8.65 -9.62
N TYR A 186 -8.51 7.66 -9.37
CA TYR A 186 -9.55 7.74 -8.36
C TYR A 186 -8.95 7.34 -7.01
N ALA A 187 -8.94 8.27 -6.06
CA ALA A 187 -8.39 8.09 -4.73
C ALA A 187 -9.53 8.08 -3.71
N ASN A 188 -9.50 7.13 -2.78
CA ASN A 188 -10.41 7.13 -1.63
C ASN A 188 -9.60 7.17 -0.34
N TRP A 189 -10.16 7.83 0.66
CA TRP A 189 -9.58 7.93 1.98
C TRP A 189 -10.69 8.06 3.02
N TYR A 190 -10.39 7.85 4.30
CA TYR A 190 -11.34 8.01 5.39
C TYR A 190 -11.01 9.27 6.18
N VAL A 191 -12.05 10.03 6.53
CA VAL A 191 -11.95 11.21 7.40
C VAL A 191 -13.05 11.07 8.44
N ASP A 192 -12.68 11.04 9.72
CA ASP A 192 -13.61 10.90 10.84
C ASP A 192 -14.57 9.69 10.68
N GLY A 193 -14.03 8.55 10.23
CA GLY A 193 -14.80 7.33 9.97
C GLY A 193 -15.66 7.36 8.70
N ALA A 194 -15.80 8.50 8.02
CA ALA A 194 -16.56 8.62 6.78
C ALA A 194 -15.68 8.41 5.54
N PRO A 195 -16.09 7.56 4.59
CA PRO A 195 -15.38 7.43 3.32
C PRO A 195 -15.49 8.71 2.51
N LYS A 196 -14.38 9.13 1.92
CA LYS A 196 -14.25 10.24 0.99
C LYS A 196 -13.56 9.73 -0.27
N ALA A 197 -13.87 10.37 -1.39
CA ALA A 197 -13.28 10.01 -2.65
C ALA A 197 -13.18 11.22 -3.57
N ALA A 198 -12.12 11.26 -4.37
CA ALA A 198 -11.96 12.22 -5.44
C ALA A 198 -10.93 11.74 -6.46
N TYR A 199 -10.89 12.42 -7.59
CA TYR A 199 -9.87 12.19 -8.59
C TYR A 199 -8.64 13.05 -8.33
N VAL A 200 -7.46 12.50 -8.57
CA VAL A 200 -6.16 13.18 -8.44
C VAL A 200 -5.36 13.02 -9.73
N ARG A 201 -4.48 13.97 -10.03
CA ARG A 201 -3.56 13.82 -11.16
C ARG A 201 -2.36 12.98 -10.73
N PRO A 202 -1.84 12.06 -11.58
CA PRO A 202 -0.65 11.26 -11.25
C PRO A 202 0.55 12.10 -10.79
N ARG A 203 0.80 13.26 -11.42
CA ARG A 203 1.89 14.18 -11.02
C ARG A 203 1.81 14.69 -9.58
N SER A 204 0.62 14.66 -8.98
CA SER A 204 0.37 15.04 -7.58
C SER A 204 0.76 13.94 -6.59
N LEU A 205 1.13 12.76 -7.07
CA LEU A 205 1.63 11.65 -6.29
C LEU A 205 3.15 11.64 -6.31
N PHE A 206 3.74 11.11 -5.26
CA PHE A 206 5.15 10.74 -5.32
C PHE A 206 5.35 9.72 -6.44
N PRO A 207 6.40 9.89 -7.25
CA PRO A 207 6.67 8.94 -8.32
C PRO A 207 7.03 7.58 -7.71
N VAL A 208 6.71 6.54 -8.46
CA VAL A 208 7.24 5.20 -8.24
C VAL A 208 8.69 5.19 -8.74
N PRO A 209 9.60 4.40 -8.16
CA PRO A 209 10.97 4.29 -8.66
C PRO A 209 11.02 4.07 -10.18
N PRO A 210 12.01 4.66 -10.88
CA PRO A 210 12.04 4.75 -12.35
C PRO A 210 12.00 3.40 -13.08
N GLU A 211 12.42 2.32 -12.43
CA GLU A 211 12.50 0.98 -13.02
C GLU A 211 11.12 0.37 -13.37
N ASP A 212 10.02 1.02 -12.98
CA ASP A 212 8.65 0.54 -13.24
C ASP A 212 7.73 1.63 -13.83
N GLN A 213 8.25 2.51 -14.70
CA GLN A 213 7.40 3.42 -15.47
C GLN A 213 6.82 2.81 -16.77
N GLU A 214 6.85 1.48 -16.92
CA GLU A 214 6.21 0.76 -18.03
C GLU A 214 4.67 0.76 -17.98
#